data_AF-I6Z1N3-F1
#
_entry.id   AF-I6Z1N3-F1
#
_cell.length_a   1.000
_cell.length_b   1.000
_cell.length_c   1.000
_cell.angle_alpha   90.00
_cell.angle_beta   90.00
_cell.angle_gamma   90.00
#
_symmetry.space_group_name_H-M   'P 1'
#
loop_
_entity.id
_entity.type
_entity.pdbx_description
1 polymer ?
#
loop_
_entity_poly.entity_id
_entity_poly.type
_entity_poly.pdbx_seq_one_letter_code
_entity_poly.pdbx_strand_id
1 'polypeptide(L)' 'DRIIQRGHYTEMKAAGLTRTIVGVVEACHSLGVMHRDLKPENFLFVDQREDSLLKTIDFGLSMFFKPGDKFTDVVGSP' A
#
# COMPACT_ATOMS: atom_id res chain seq x y z
N ASP A 1 -4.88 14.25 -6.30
CA ASP A 1 -3.58 13.54 -6.17
C ASP A 1 -2.37 14.45 -6.10
N ARG A 2 -1.65 14.36 -4.99
CA ARG A 2 -0.41 15.12 -4.73
C ARG A 2 0.69 14.87 -5.77
N ILE A 3 0.68 13.70 -6.40
CA ILE A 3 1.59 13.34 -7.51
C ILE A 3 1.21 14.12 -8.78
N ILE A 4 -0.08 14.18 -9.13
CA ILE A 4 -0.60 14.89 -10.31
C ILE A 4 -0.41 16.41 -10.18
N GLN A 5 -0.62 16.96 -8.98
CA GLN A 5 -0.50 18.40 -8.73
C GLN A 5 0.94 18.94 -8.82
N ARG A 6 1.96 18.07 -8.77
CA ARG A 6 3.36 18.50 -8.71
C ARG A 6 4.00 18.77 -10.07
N GLY A 7 3.38 18.40 -11.19
CA GLY A 7 3.89 18.60 -12.55
C GLY A 7 5.12 17.74 -12.90
N HIS A 8 6.14 17.70 -12.03
CA HIS A 8 7.30 16.82 -12.12
C HIS A 8 7.46 15.98 -10.84
N TYR A 9 7.40 14.67 -11.01
CA TYR A 9 7.63 13.69 -9.95
C TYR A 9 8.85 12.84 -10.33
N THR A 10 9.95 13.01 -9.61
CA THR A 10 11.23 12.35 -9.95
C THR A 10 11.23 10.90 -9.52
N GLU A 11 12.02 10.06 -10.19
CA GLU A 11 12.24 8.66 -9.80
C GLU A 11 12.70 8.53 -8.35
N MET A 12 13.54 9.44 -7.87
CA MET A 12 13.98 9.48 -6.48
C MET A 12 12.80 9.67 -5.50
N LYS A 13 11.83 10.53 -5.84
CA LYS A 13 10.61 10.71 -5.02
C LYS A 13 9.71 9.47 -5.10
N ALA A 14 9.56 8.88 -6.28
CA ALA A 14 8.80 7.65 -6.48
C ALA A 14 9.39 6.49 -5.67
N ALA A 15 10.70 6.29 -5.73
CA ALA A 15 11.40 5.26 -4.96
C ALA A 15 11.22 5.45 -3.45
N GLY A 16 11.21 6.69 -2.97
CA GLY A 16 10.89 7.01 -1.57
C GLY A 16 9.49 6.56 -1.17
N LEU A 17 8.49 6.87 -2.00
CA LEU A 17 7.10 6.46 -1.76
C LEU A 17 6.93 4.93 -1.83
N THR A 18 7.51 4.29 -2.85
CA THR A 18 7.48 2.82 -3.00
C THR A 18 8.11 2.13 -1.80
N ARG A 19 9.21 2.66 -1.26
CA ARG A 19 9.83 2.12 -0.04
C ARG A 19 8.86 2.14 1.14
N THR A 20 8.13 3.23 1.33
CA THR A 20 7.10 3.33 2.37
C THR A 20 6.00 2.29 2.14
N ILE A 21 5.50 2.15 0.91
CA ILE A 21 4.47 1.16 0.56
C ILE A 21 4.94 -0.26 0.87
N VAL A 22 6.15 -0.63 0.46
CA VAL A 22 6.74 -1.95 0.73
C VAL A 22 6.91 -2.19 2.24
N GLY A 23 7.29 -1.17 3.01
CA GLY A 23 7.37 -1.26 4.47
C GLY A 23 6.00 -1.55 5.12
N VAL A 24 4.90 -1.00 4.59
CA VAL A 24 3.55 -1.35 5.08
C VAL A 24 3.20 -2.80 4.76
N VAL A 25 3.53 -3.27 3.56
CA VAL A 25 3.30 -4.67 3.15
C VAL A 25 4.11 -5.62 4.03
N GLU A 26 5.37 -5.31 4.31
CA GLU A 26 6.22 -6.05 5.24
C GLU A 26 5.59 -6.14 6.63
N ALA A 27 5.13 -5.01 7.17
CA ALA A 27 4.46 -4.99 8.47
C ALA A 27 3.20 -5.88 8.49
N CYS A 28 2.36 -5.83 7.46
CA CYS A 28 1.20 -6.71 7.34
C CYS A 28 1.61 -8.19 7.32
N HIS A 29 2.61 -8.53 6.50
CA HIS A 29 3.10 -9.91 6.38
C HIS A 29 3.74 -10.41 7.69
N SER A 30 4.43 -9.55 8.44
CA SER A 30 4.99 -9.91 9.75
C SER A 30 3.92 -10.27 10.79
N LEU A 31 2.69 -9.77 10.60
CA LEU A 31 1.51 -10.09 11.42
C LEU A 31 0.67 -11.22 10.81
N GLY A 32 1.14 -11.84 9.73
CA GLY A 32 0.41 -12.90 9.02
C GLY A 32 -0.83 -12.41 8.27
N VAL A 33 -0.88 -11.13 7.88
CA VAL A 33 -2.01 -10.53 7.15
C VAL A 33 -1.60 -10.23 5.71
N MET A 34 -2.36 -10.73 4.75
CA MET A 34 -2.26 -10.37 3.34
C MET A 34 -3.33 -9.33 3.00
N HIS A 35 -2.92 -8.18 2.44
CA HIS A 35 -3.87 -7.10 2.12
C HIS A 35 -4.85 -7.46 0.98
N ARG A 36 -4.33 -8.15 -0.05
CA ARG A 36 -5.01 -8.61 -1.27
C ARG A 36 -5.59 -7.56 -2.21
N ASP A 37 -5.64 -6.28 -1.82
CA ASP A 37 -6.06 -5.17 -2.72
C ASP A 37 -5.12 -3.95 -2.64
N LEU A 38 -3.87 -4.12 -3.10
CA LEU A 38 -2.89 -3.03 -3.11
C LEU A 38 -3.06 -2.18 -4.36
N LYS A 39 -3.51 -0.94 -4.18
CA LYS A 39 -3.71 0.06 -5.25
C LYS A 39 -3.55 1.47 -4.68
N PRO A 40 -3.22 2.49 -5.50
CA PRO A 40 -2.98 3.85 -5.01
C PRO A 40 -4.10 4.43 -4.15
N GLU A 41 -5.35 4.11 -4.45
CA GLU A 41 -6.56 4.56 -3.75
C GLU A 41 -6.58 4.09 -2.28
N ASN A 42 -5.95 2.94 -2.01
CA ASN A 42 -5.86 2.37 -0.66
C ASN A 42 -4.68 2.92 0.15
N PHE A 43 -3.94 3.92 -0.37
CA PHE A 43 -2.86 4.60 0.35
C PHE A 43 -3.15 6.09 0.49
N LEU A 44 -3.56 6.51 1.68
CA LEU A 44 -3.93 7.88 1.96
C LEU A 44 -2.88 8.59 2.81
N PHE A 45 -2.58 9.83 2.45
CA PHE A 45 -1.85 10.73 3.32
C PHE A 45 -2.79 11.22 4.44
N VAL A 46 -2.30 11.23 5.68
CA VAL A 46 -3.06 11.70 6.86
C VAL A 46 -3.52 13.16 6.70
N ASP A 47 -2.70 13.99 6.05
CA ASP A 47 -3.01 15.39 5.76
C ASP A 47 -2.30 15.87 4.48
N GLN A 48 -2.42 17.17 4.17
CA GLN A 48 -1.89 17.78 2.94
C GLN A 48 -0.41 18.20 3.02
N ARG A 49 0.23 18.07 4.19
CA ARG A 49 1.62 18.52 4.38
C ARG A 49 2.59 17.66 3.61
N GLU A 50 3.77 18.22 3.33
CA GLU A 50 4.73 17.51 2.50
C GLU A 50 5.30 16.24 3.15
N ASP A 51 5.43 16.26 4.45
CA ASP A 51 5.93 15.18 5.31
C ASP A 51 4.80 14.30 5.88
N SER A 52 3.55 14.47 5.40
CA SER A 52 2.42 13.69 5.88
C SER A 52 2.71 12.19 5.79
N LEU A 53 2.36 11.47 6.85
CA LEU A 53 2.42 10.02 6.89
C LEU A 53 1.47 9.41 5.85
N LEU A 54 1.92 8.34 5.20
CA LEU A 54 1.09 7.51 4.34
C LEU A 54 0.50 6.37 5.17
N LYS A 55 -0.80 6.13 5.04
CA LYS A 55 -1.51 5.03 5.69
C LYS A 55 -2.21 4.17 4.66
N THR A 56 -2.14 2.86 4.86
CA THR A 56 -2.95 1.91 4.11
C THR A 56 -4.34 1.82 4.72
N ILE A 57 -5.35 1.78 3.87
CA ILE A 57 -6.76 1.64 4.22
C ILE A 57 -7.37 0.45 3.47
N ASP A 58 -8.58 0.07 3.88
CA ASP A 58 -9.39 -0.98 3.25
C ASP A 58 -8.80 -2.40 3.31
N PHE A 59 -8.95 -3.00 4.49
CA PHE A 59 -8.64 -4.42 4.72
C PHE A 59 -9.86 -5.32 4.44
N GLY A 60 -10.88 -4.85 3.71
CA GLY A 60 -12.11 -5.61 3.46
C GLY A 60 -11.88 -6.90 2.68
N LEU A 61 -10.85 -6.92 1.83
CA LEU A 61 -10.37 -8.10 1.14
C LEU A 61 -9.20 -8.78 1.85
N SER A 62 -8.75 -8.34 3.03
CA SER A 62 -7.58 -8.94 3.67
C SER A 62 -7.84 -10.35 4.22
N MET A 63 -6.77 -11.11 4.40
CA MET A 63 -6.86 -12.49 4.91
C MET A 63 -5.62 -12.84 5.74
N PHE A 64 -5.82 -13.64 6.78
CA PHE A 64 -4.71 -14.22 7.52
C PHE A 64 -4.09 -15.39 6.75
N PHE A 65 -2.77 -15.52 6.79
CA PHE A 65 -2.05 -16.61 6.16
C PHE A 65 -0.91 -17.13 7.03
N LYS A 66 -0.52 -18.37 6.78
CA LYS A 66 0.67 -19.02 7.34
C LYS A 66 1.63 -19.41 6.22
N PRO A 67 2.94 -19.55 6.52
CA PRO A 67 3.88 -20.08 5.55
C PRO A 67 3.43 -21.45 5.02
N GLY A 68 3.33 -21.58 3.69
CA GLY A 68 2.90 -22.80 3.02
C GLY A 68 1.44 -22.81 2.56
N ASP A 69 0.61 -21.86 3.02
CA ASP A 69 -0.78 -21.74 2.55
C ASP A 69 -0.82 -21.39 1.06
N LYS A 70 -1.81 -21.96 0.36
CA LYS A 70 -2.08 -21.68 -1.06
C LYS A 70 -3.49 -21.11 -1.19
N PHE A 71 -3.60 -19.97 -1.87
CA PHE A 71 -4.86 -19.28 -2.12
C PHE A 71 -5.15 -19.32 -3.62
N THR A 72 -6.37 -19.69 -3.98
CA THR A 72 -6.82 -19.82 -5.39
C THR A 72 -7.93 -18.86 -5.77
N ASP A 73 -8.42 -18.06 -4.81
CA ASP A 73 -9.46 -17.07 -5.05
C ASP A 73 -8.92 -15.96 -5.95
N VAL A 74 -9.73 -15.54 -6.93
CA VAL A 74 -9.46 -14.33 -7.70
C VAL A 74 -10.02 -13.15 -6.91
N VAL A 75 -9.12 -12.34 -6.35
CA VAL A 75 -9.43 -11.17 -5.52
C VAL A 75 -8.56 -9.98 -5.92
N GLY A 76 -9.06 -8.78 -5.66
CA GLY A 76 -8.43 -7.52 -6.03
C GLY A 76 -9.40 -6.64 -6.80
N SER A 77 -8.92 -5.47 -7.22
CA SER A 77 -9.69 -4.55 -8.07
C SER A 77 -9.58 -4.91 -9.56
N PRO A 78 -10.60 -4.57 -10.38
CA PRO A 78 -10.58 -4.78 -11.84
C PRO A 78 -9.43 -4.09 -12.57
#